data_AF-A0A517MF93-F1
#
_entry.id   AF-A0A517MF93-F1
#
_cell.length_a   1.000
_cell.length_b   1.000
_cell.length_c   1.000
_cell.angle_alpha   90.00
_cell.angle_beta   90.00
_cell.angle_gamma   90.00
#
_symmetry.space_group_name_H-M   'P 1'
#
loop_
_entity.id
_entity.type
_entity.pdbx_description
1 polymer ?
#
loop_
_entity_poly.entity_id
_entity_poly.type
_entity_poly.pdbx_seq_one_letter_code
_entity_poly.pdbx_strand_id
1 'polypeptide(L)'
;MRHANVQQRLTPNDIGCLLTVFGIAASVPLAIVGRHFLQTATENTATNLIVGWTLLSIYAFFAILNFYLSAIRPWLHSRSGATDYKHVSGTPIVHTIFLALAIFALPPSLMAGILMLVLLALDTGAAHWAALAFAREFLPKRG
;
A
#
# COMPACT_ATOMS: atom_id res chain seq x y z
N MET A 1 -11.06 37.29 7.99
CA MET A 1 -10.00 36.69 8.83
C MET A 1 -8.90 36.21 7.90
N ARG A 2 -7.69 36.80 7.96
CA ARG A 2 -6.55 36.41 7.11
C ARG A 2 -5.96 35.13 7.70
N HIS A 3 -6.08 34.00 6.99
CA HIS A 3 -5.27 32.82 7.29
C HIS A 3 -3.82 33.20 7.02
N ALA A 4 -3.06 33.45 8.09
CA ALA A 4 -1.62 33.57 8.01
C ALA A 4 -1.08 32.27 7.42
N ASN A 5 -0.56 32.35 6.20
CA ASN A 5 0.07 31.24 5.51
C ASN A 5 1.44 31.02 6.16
N VAL A 6 1.45 30.38 7.33
CA VAL A 6 2.67 29.98 8.02
C VAL A 6 3.30 28.91 7.14
N GLN A 7 4.32 29.28 6.36
CA GLN A 7 5.16 28.30 5.68
C GLN A 7 5.82 27.44 6.76
N GLN A 8 5.25 26.27 7.00
CA GLN A 8 5.81 25.28 7.92
C GLN A 8 7.13 24.79 7.32
N ARG A 9 8.25 25.32 7.83
CA ARG A 9 9.59 24.83 7.46
C ARG A 9 9.71 23.40 7.98
N LEU A 10 9.94 22.46 7.06
CA LEU A 10 10.31 21.08 7.38
C LEU A 10 11.61 21.09 8.21
N THR A 11 11.60 20.43 9.37
CA THR A 11 12.81 20.20 10.15
C THR A 11 13.61 19.04 9.55
N PRO A 12 14.92 18.93 9.84
CA PRO A 12 15.72 17.77 9.42
C PRO A 12 15.13 16.42 9.87
N ASN A 13 14.46 16.39 11.03
CA ASN A 13 13.79 15.20 11.55
C ASN A 13 12.57 14.83 10.69
N ASP A 14 11.79 15.83 10.24
CA ASP A 14 10.65 15.61 9.35
C ASP A 14 11.11 15.05 8.00
N ILE A 15 12.23 15.57 7.48
CA ILE A 15 12.85 15.07 6.24
C ILE A 15 13.30 13.62 6.42
N GLY A 16 13.97 13.29 7.52
CA GLY A 16 14.39 11.92 7.83
C GLY A 16 13.22 10.94 7.94
N CYS A 17 12.13 11.37 8.58
CA CYS A 17 10.89 10.59 8.67
C CYS A 17 10.26 10.37 7.28
N LEU A 18 10.15 11.42 6.47
CA LEU A 18 9.62 11.33 5.10
C LEU A 18 10.43 10.35 4.25
N LEU A 19 11.77 10.46 4.24
CA LEU A 19 12.63 9.55 3.49
C LEU A 19 12.45 8.10 3.92
N THR A 20 12.28 7.85 5.22
CA THR A 20 12.05 6.51 5.75
C THR A 20 10.72 5.94 5.27
N VAL A 21 9.62 6.70 5.40
CA VAL A 21 8.29 6.24 4.98
C VAL A 21 8.22 6.02 3.47
N PHE A 22 8.78 6.94 2.68
CA PHE A 22 8.86 6.80 1.22
C PHE A 22 9.76 5.63 0.80
N GLY A 23 10.89 5.43 1.48
CA GLY A 23 11.78 4.29 1.24
C GLY A 23 11.07 2.95 1.47
N ILE A 24 10.35 2.82 2.58
CA ILE A 24 9.54 1.62 2.87
C ILE A 24 8.44 1.46 1.82
N ALA A 25 7.72 2.53 1.48
CA ALA A 25 6.66 2.51 0.48
C ALA A 25 7.16 2.09 -0.91
N ALA A 26 8.36 2.51 -1.31
CA ALA A 26 8.95 2.18 -2.60
C ALA A 26 9.55 0.76 -2.64
N SER A 27 9.94 0.20 -1.49
CA SER A 27 10.63 -1.09 -1.42
C SER A 27 9.82 -2.26 -2.01
N VAL A 28 8.52 -2.30 -1.75
CA VAL A 28 7.63 -3.39 -2.21
C VAL A 28 7.41 -3.36 -3.74
N PRO A 29 7.00 -2.24 -4.37
CA PRO A 29 6.88 -2.20 -5.83
C PRO A 29 8.22 -2.41 -6.52
N LEU A 30 9.33 -1.91 -5.95
CA LEU A 30 10.67 -2.20 -6.45
C LEU A 30 11.02 -3.69 -6.35
N ALA A 31 10.63 -4.38 -5.28
CA ALA A 31 10.82 -5.83 -5.17
C ALA A 31 9.98 -6.61 -6.20
N ILE A 32 8.74 -6.18 -6.46
CA ILE A 32 7.86 -6.80 -7.48
C ILE A 32 8.44 -6.62 -8.89
N VAL A 33 8.96 -5.45 -9.22
CA VAL A 33 9.58 -5.20 -10.54
C VAL A 33 10.96 -5.85 -10.62
N GLY A 34 11.78 -5.68 -9.58
CA GLY A 34 13.16 -6.16 -9.51
C GLY A 34 13.28 -7.67 -9.63
N ARG A 35 12.32 -8.44 -9.07
CA ARG A 35 12.36 -9.91 -9.20
C ARG A 35 12.31 -10.38 -10.66
N HIS A 36 11.68 -9.63 -11.56
CA HIS A 36 11.66 -9.99 -12.99
C HIS A 36 13.05 -9.93 -13.63
N PHE A 37 13.93 -9.09 -13.10
CA PHE A 37 15.30 -8.94 -13.57
C PHE A 37 16.29 -9.82 -12.80
N LEU A 38 16.00 -10.14 -11.53
CA LEU A 38 16.93 -10.80 -10.62
C LEU A 38 16.72 -12.32 -10.49
N GLN A 39 15.52 -12.85 -10.74
CA GLN A 39 15.26 -14.28 -10.62
C GLN A 39 15.72 -15.02 -11.88
N THR A 40 16.97 -15.47 -11.88
CA THR A 40 17.48 -16.45 -12.84
C THR A 40 17.00 -17.85 -12.45
N ALA A 41 16.11 -18.43 -13.26
CA ALA A 41 15.72 -19.84 -13.30
C ALA A 41 15.82 -20.61 -11.96
N THR A 42 15.08 -20.19 -10.93
CA THR A 42 14.85 -21.06 -9.76
C THR A 42 13.90 -22.19 -10.15
N GLU A 43 14.28 -23.44 -9.87
CA GLU A 43 13.36 -24.58 -9.97
C GLU A 43 12.20 -24.37 -8.98
N ASN A 44 11.05 -23.97 -9.51
CA ASN A 44 9.86 -23.76 -8.70
C ASN A 44 9.18 -25.11 -8.51
N THR A 45 9.21 -25.63 -7.29
CA THR A 45 8.43 -26.82 -6.93
C THR A 45 6.95 -26.47 -6.88
N ALA A 46 6.07 -27.47 -7.08
CA ALA A 46 4.63 -27.30 -6.93
C ALA A 46 4.26 -26.71 -5.54
N THR A 47 5.02 -27.06 -4.51
CA THR A 47 4.87 -26.52 -3.15
C THR A 47 5.07 -25.00 -3.11
N ASN A 48 6.12 -24.47 -3.75
CA ASN A 48 6.38 -23.03 -3.78
C ASN A 48 5.24 -22.26 -4.45
N LEU A 49 4.68 -22.82 -5.53
CA LEU A 49 3.52 -22.25 -6.22
C LEU A 49 2.31 -22.18 -5.29
N ILE A 50 1.96 -23.30 -4.63
CA ILE A 50 0.80 -23.36 -3.73
C ILE A 50 0.96 -22.38 -2.56
N VAL A 51 2.14 -22.36 -1.93
CA VAL A 51 2.46 -21.45 -0.83
C VAL A 51 2.36 -20.00 -1.30
N GLY A 52 2.98 -19.66 -2.43
CA GLY A 52 2.97 -18.31 -2.97
C GLY A 52 1.57 -17.79 -3.32
N TRP A 53 0.74 -18.60 -3.96
CA TRP A 53 -0.65 -18.23 -4.25
C TRP A 53 -1.52 -18.14 -3.00
N THR A 54 -1.28 -18.98 -1.99
CA THR A 54 -1.96 -18.91 -0.70
C THR A 54 -1.64 -17.60 0.02
N LEU A 55 -0.36 -17.25 0.10
CA LEU A 55 0.11 -16.00 0.68
C LEU A 55 -0.46 -14.78 -0.06
N LEU A 56 -0.44 -14.81 -1.40
CA LEU A 56 -1.02 -13.74 -2.21
C LEU A 56 -2.53 -13.61 -2.01
N SER A 57 -3.25 -14.73 -1.84
CA SER A 57 -4.70 -14.72 -1.59
C SER A 57 -5.03 -14.13 -0.22
N ILE A 58 -4.24 -14.45 0.82
CA ILE A 58 -4.36 -13.84 2.14
C ILE A 58 -4.14 -12.33 2.03
N TYR A 59 -3.09 -11.90 1.35
CA TYR A 59 -2.85 -10.49 1.10
C TYR A 59 -4.01 -9.82 0.35
N ALA A 60 -4.51 -10.46 -0.71
CA ALA A 60 -5.60 -9.95 -1.52
C ALA A 60 -6.88 -9.73 -0.70
N PHE A 61 -7.21 -10.67 0.20
CA PHE A 61 -8.35 -10.55 1.09
C PHE A 61 -8.26 -9.27 1.95
N PHE A 62 -7.11 -9.02 2.58
CA PHE A 62 -6.91 -7.83 3.39
C PHE A 62 -6.87 -6.55 2.56
N ALA A 63 -6.23 -6.56 1.38
CA ALA A 63 -6.20 -5.42 0.47
C ALA A 63 -7.61 -5.01 0.03
N ILE A 64 -8.45 -5.97 -0.36
CA ILE A 64 -9.85 -5.73 -0.75
C ILE A 64 -10.67 -5.27 0.45
N LEU A 65 -10.49 -5.87 1.62
CA LEU A 65 -11.17 -5.45 2.85
C LEU A 65 -10.81 -4.00 3.21
N ASN A 66 -9.54 -3.64 3.12
CA ASN A 66 -9.06 -2.29 3.36
C ASN A 66 -9.68 -1.30 2.36
N PHE A 67 -9.66 -1.63 1.07
CA PHE A 67 -10.31 -0.82 0.03
C PHE A 67 -11.81 -0.63 0.28
N TYR A 68 -12.50 -1.70 0.69
CA TYR A 68 -13.92 -1.64 1.02
C TYR A 68 -14.18 -0.70 2.20
N LEU A 69 -13.41 -0.83 3.29
CA LEU A 69 -13.59 -0.02 4.49
C LEU A 69 -13.24 1.45 4.27
N SER A 70 -12.21 1.74 3.48
CA SER A 70 -11.67 3.10 3.30
C SER A 70 -12.33 3.87 2.15
N ALA A 71 -12.77 3.20 1.09
CA ALA A 71 -13.32 3.85 -0.10
C ALA A 71 -14.81 3.53 -0.30
N ILE A 72 -15.17 2.25 -0.38
CA ILE A 72 -16.54 1.83 -0.76
C ILE A 72 -17.55 2.17 0.33
N ARG A 73 -17.27 1.82 1.59
CA ARG A 73 -18.16 2.04 2.72
C ARG A 73 -18.47 3.53 2.97
N PRO A 74 -17.48 4.45 3.03
CA PRO A 74 -17.77 5.88 3.15
C PRO A 74 -18.50 6.44 1.92
N TRP A 75 -18.17 5.98 0.71
CA TRP A 75 -18.90 6.38 -0.50
C TRP A 75 -20.37 5.99 -0.46
N LEU A 76 -20.68 4.76 -0.02
CA LEU A 76 -22.05 4.27 0.13
C LEU A 76 -22.81 5.07 1.20
N HIS A 77 -22.16 5.36 2.33
CA HIS A 77 -22.77 6.13 3.41
C HIS A 77 -23.03 7.60 3.02
N SER A 78 -22.14 8.19 2.22
CA SER A 78 -22.37 9.53 1.67
C SER A 78 -23.59 9.60 0.76
N ARG A 79 -23.99 8.49 0.13
CA ARG A 79 -25.19 8.42 -0.71
C ARG A 79 -26.46 8.11 0.07
N SER A 80 -26.37 7.44 1.22
CA SER A 80 -27.55 7.09 2.02
C SER A 80 -28.07 8.26 2.87
N GLY A 81 -27.38 9.40 2.90
CA GLY A 81 -27.81 10.60 3.65
C GLY A 81 -27.76 10.44 5.17
N ALA A 82 -27.14 9.37 5.68
CA ALA A 82 -26.98 9.14 7.10
C ALA A 82 -25.90 10.07 7.68
N THR A 83 -26.17 10.65 8.85
CA THR A 83 -25.29 11.66 9.49
C THR A 83 -24.20 11.04 10.36
N ASP A 84 -24.35 9.78 10.80
CA ASP A 84 -23.49 9.15 11.80
C ASP A 84 -22.49 8.15 11.19
N TYR A 85 -21.62 8.64 10.30
CA TYR A 85 -20.55 7.80 9.76
C TYR A 85 -19.35 7.71 10.72
N LYS A 86 -19.11 6.52 11.29
CA LYS A 86 -17.84 6.21 11.95
C LYS A 86 -16.84 5.68 10.93
N HIS A 87 -15.85 6.50 10.59
CA HIS A 87 -14.72 6.08 9.77
C HIS A 87 -13.93 4.98 10.48
N VAL A 88 -13.62 3.92 9.74
CA VAL A 88 -12.77 2.81 10.20
C VAL A 88 -11.58 2.81 9.27
N SER A 89 -10.41 3.17 9.78
CA SER A 89 -9.16 3.05 9.05
C SER A 89 -8.88 1.57 8.76
N GLY A 90 -8.30 1.28 7.60
CA GLY A 90 -7.92 -0.09 7.24
C GLY A 90 -7.03 -0.77 8.28
N THR A 91 -7.00 -2.10 8.23
CA THR A 91 -6.11 -2.92 9.06
C THR A 91 -4.64 -2.54 8.83
N PRO A 92 -3.85 -2.33 9.90
CA PRO A 92 -2.48 -1.87 9.79
C PRO A 92 -1.60 -2.92 9.12
N ILE A 93 -0.63 -2.42 8.32
CA ILE A 93 0.58 -2.96 7.64
C ILE A 93 0.92 -4.46 7.78
N VAL A 94 0.56 -5.17 8.84
CA VAL A 94 0.88 -6.56 9.14
C VAL A 94 0.69 -7.49 7.94
N HIS A 95 -0.39 -7.33 7.16
CA HIS A 95 -0.65 -8.19 6.01
C HIS A 95 0.32 -7.99 4.83
N THR A 96 1.08 -6.88 4.78
CA THR A 96 2.13 -6.68 3.76
C THR A 96 3.26 -7.72 3.85
N ILE A 97 3.44 -8.39 4.99
CA ILE A 97 4.37 -9.51 5.11
C ILE A 97 3.97 -10.66 4.17
N PHE A 98 2.67 -10.90 3.98
CA PHE A 98 2.19 -11.96 3.08
C PHE A 98 2.50 -11.62 1.62
N LEU A 99 2.41 -10.34 1.23
CA LEU A 99 2.85 -9.90 -0.09
C LEU A 99 4.36 -10.09 -0.27
N ALA A 100 5.16 -9.71 0.73
CA ALA A 100 6.61 -9.91 0.69
C ALA A 100 6.97 -11.39 0.53
N LEU A 101 6.36 -12.27 1.32
CA LEU A 101 6.58 -13.72 1.20
C LEU A 101 6.10 -14.27 -0.15
N ALA A 102 4.98 -13.77 -0.68
CA ALA A 102 4.48 -14.16 -2.00
C ALA A 102 5.42 -13.74 -3.15
N ILE A 103 6.11 -12.60 -3.03
CA ILE A 103 7.11 -12.14 -4.00
C ILE A 103 8.28 -13.15 -4.08
N PHE A 104 8.69 -13.71 -2.96
CA PHE A 104 9.77 -14.72 -2.92
C PHE A 104 9.31 -16.12 -3.34
N ALA A 105 8.08 -16.51 -2.98
CA ALA A 105 7.57 -17.84 -3.24
C ALA A 105 7.10 -18.05 -4.70
N LEU A 106 6.62 -17.01 -5.37
CA LEU A 106 6.09 -17.12 -6.74
C LEU A 106 7.19 -16.94 -7.81
N PRO A 107 7.17 -17.75 -8.90
CA PRO A 107 8.04 -17.56 -10.05
C PRO A 107 7.89 -16.16 -10.64
N PRO A 108 8.92 -15.60 -11.30
CA PRO A 108 8.78 -14.36 -12.05
C PRO A 108 7.76 -14.56 -13.20
N SER A 109 6.55 -14.04 -13.00
CA SER A 109 5.44 -14.13 -13.94
C SER A 109 4.82 -12.76 -14.08
N LEU A 110 4.74 -12.25 -15.32
CA LEU A 110 4.23 -10.91 -15.59
C LEU A 110 2.82 -10.73 -15.01
N MET A 111 1.97 -11.76 -15.15
CA MET A 111 0.61 -11.75 -14.60
C MET A 111 0.59 -11.67 -13.08
N ALA A 112 1.46 -12.45 -12.40
CA ALA A 112 1.56 -12.39 -10.95
C ALA A 112 2.08 -11.02 -10.46
N GLY A 113 3.06 -10.44 -11.18
CA GLY A 113 3.57 -9.10 -10.89
C GLY A 113 2.51 -8.01 -11.04
N ILE A 114 1.77 -8.00 -12.15
CA ILE A 114 0.65 -7.06 -12.37
C ILE A 114 -0.40 -7.22 -11.26
N LEU A 115 -0.79 -8.45 -10.94
CA LEU A 115 -1.77 -8.71 -9.88
C LEU A 115 -1.29 -8.18 -8.52
N MET A 116 -0.02 -8.42 -8.17
CA MET A 116 0.57 -7.89 -6.95
C MET A 116 0.55 -6.36 -6.89
N LEU A 117 0.86 -5.68 -8.01
CA LEU A 117 0.80 -4.22 -8.09
C LEU A 117 -0.63 -3.69 -7.95
N VAL A 118 -1.61 -4.34 -8.57
CA VAL A 118 -3.02 -3.98 -8.44
C VAL A 118 -3.49 -4.15 -7.00
N LEU A 119 -3.18 -5.29 -6.38
CA LEU A 119 -3.54 -5.54 -4.97
C LEU A 119 -2.85 -4.55 -4.04
N LEU A 120 -1.59 -4.23 -4.29
CA LEU A 120 -0.86 -3.21 -3.55
C LEU A 120 -1.55 -1.84 -3.68
N ALA A 121 -1.94 -1.42 -4.89
CA ALA A 121 -2.63 -0.16 -5.10
C ALA A 121 -3.99 -0.08 -4.37
N LEU A 122 -4.72 -1.20 -4.29
CA LEU A 122 -6.00 -1.29 -3.57
C LEU A 122 -5.82 -1.28 -2.05
N ASP A 123 -4.66 -1.68 -1.55
CA ASP A 123 -4.38 -1.77 -0.12
C ASP A 123 -4.16 -0.39 0.51
N THR A 124 -5.27 0.30 0.81
CA THR A 124 -5.25 1.62 1.45
C THR A 124 -4.64 1.65 2.86
N GLY A 125 -4.36 0.48 3.44
CA GLY A 125 -3.64 0.33 4.72
C GLY A 125 -2.12 0.20 4.58
N ALA A 126 -1.60 0.14 3.35
CA ALA A 126 -0.18 -0.02 3.08
C ALA A 126 0.63 1.29 3.25
N ALA A 127 1.94 1.12 3.40
CA ALA A 127 2.89 2.21 3.66
C ALA A 127 2.88 3.32 2.59
N HIS A 128 2.53 3.03 1.33
CA HIS A 128 2.48 4.03 0.27
C HIS A 128 1.30 5.00 0.40
N TRP A 129 0.16 4.56 0.94
CA TRP A 129 -0.95 5.46 1.27
C TRP A 129 -0.64 6.31 2.50
N ALA A 130 0.09 5.76 3.48
CA ALA A 130 0.63 6.55 4.58
C ALA A 130 1.61 7.63 4.05
N ALA A 131 2.54 7.26 3.16
CA ALA A 131 3.45 8.20 2.52
C ALA A 131 2.71 9.32 1.78
N LEU A 132 1.66 8.97 1.03
CA LEU A 132 0.82 9.94 0.32
C LEU A 132 0.08 10.89 1.27
N ALA A 133 -0.52 10.36 2.34
CA ALA A 133 -1.20 11.16 3.35
C ALA A 133 -0.24 12.13 4.04
N PHE A 134 0.94 11.66 4.43
CA PHE A 134 2.00 12.48 4.99
C PHE A 134 2.48 13.56 4.01
N ALA A 135 2.72 13.21 2.74
CA ALA A 135 3.11 14.20 1.73
C ALA A 135 2.04 15.27 1.51
N ARG A 136 0.75 14.92 1.56
CA ARG A 136 -0.34 15.90 1.43
C ARG A 136 -0.40 16.89 2.59
N GLU A 137 -0.03 16.46 3.79
CA GLU A 137 0.00 17.35 4.96
C GLU A 137 1.18 18.31 4.90
N PHE A 138 2.34 17.85 4.41
CA PHE A 138 3.57 18.66 4.38
C PHE A 138 3.81 19.42 3.08
N LEU A 139 3.15 19.07 1.97
CA LEU A 139 3.24 19.82 0.73
C LEU A 139 2.37 21.09 0.83
N PRO A 140 2.88 22.26 0.42
CA PRO A 140 2.12 23.50 0.46
C PRO A 140 0.85 23.35 -0.38
N LYS A 141 -0.31 23.59 0.26
CA LYS A 141 -1.60 23.69 -0.45
C LYS A 141 -1.48 24.85 -1.43
N ARG A 142 -1.32 24.57 -2.73
CA ARG A 142 -1.42 25.59 -3.76
C ARG A 142 -2.85 26.12 -3.72
N GLY A 143 -3.00 27.36 -3.27
CA GLY A 143 -4.26 28.10 -3.25
C GLY A 143 -4.71 28.49 -4.65
#